data_AF-A0A7K0XE34-F1
#
_entry.id   AF-A0A7K0XE34-F1
#
_cell.length_a   1.000
_cell.length_b   1.000
_cell.length_c   1.000
_cell.angle_alpha   90.00
_cell.angle_beta   90.00
_cell.angle_gamma   90.00
#
_symmetry.space_group_name_H-M   'P 1'
#
loop_
_entity.id
_entity.type
_entity.pdbx_description
1 polymer ?
#
loop_
_entity_poly.entity_id
_entity_poly.type
_entity_poly.pdbx_seq_one_letter_code
_entity_poly.pdbx_strand_id
1 'polypeptide(L)'
;MSTQHAKRMKLAPWALLLVAASWGLAFVIMKDSIARQSVNNFLFSRFALAVMVMLLLRPQVVKLFTKDLVLPSAFAGFFLGTGYILQTLGLERTGAAVTGFITGLYVVFTPLIAAVVLKARITLLTWGCVLLATVGLALLSLHGWSIGFGELLVLGSA
;
A
#
# COMPACT_ATOMS: atom_id res chain seq x y z
N MET A 1 -24.79 5.23 24.56
CA MET A 1 -24.20 4.94 23.23
C MET A 1 -25.33 4.89 22.21
N SER A 2 -25.32 5.72 21.15
CA SER A 2 -26.44 5.74 20.19
C SER A 2 -26.48 4.45 19.35
N THR A 3 -27.67 4.01 18.97
CA THR A 3 -27.92 2.80 18.17
C THR A 3 -27.19 2.82 16.81
N GLN A 4 -26.84 4.00 16.28
CA GLN A 4 -25.96 4.16 15.11
C GLN A 4 -24.51 3.75 15.38
N HIS A 5 -23.97 4.04 16.57
CA HIS A 5 -22.59 3.70 16.92
C HIS A 5 -22.41 2.17 17.02
N ALA A 6 -23.39 1.48 17.61
CA ALA A 6 -23.38 0.01 17.70
C ALA A 6 -23.49 -0.67 16.32
N LYS A 7 -24.31 -0.14 15.40
CA LYS A 7 -24.39 -0.64 14.02
C LYS A 7 -23.08 -0.39 13.24
N ARG A 8 -22.47 0.79 13.38
CA ARG A 8 -21.17 1.10 12.75
C ARG A 8 -20.05 0.19 13.26
N MET A 9 -19.98 -0.10 14.56
CA MET A 9 -19.01 -1.04 15.12
C MET A 9 -19.20 -2.49 14.62
N LYS A 10 -20.43 -2.91 14.33
CA LYS A 10 -20.71 -4.24 13.74
C LYS A 10 -20.38 -4.31 12.24
N LEU A 11 -20.53 -3.20 11.52
CA LEU A 11 -20.25 -3.11 10.08
C LEU A 11 -18.76 -2.87 9.77
N ALA A 12 -18.01 -2.27 10.70
CA ALA A 12 -16.61 -1.93 10.51
C ALA A 12 -15.71 -3.14 10.16
N PRO A 13 -15.80 -4.30 10.84
CA PRO A 13 -15.00 -5.47 10.47
C PRO A 13 -15.27 -5.96 9.05
N TRP A 14 -16.54 -5.98 8.63
CA TRP A 14 -16.92 -6.38 7.28
C TRP A 14 -16.43 -5.40 6.22
N ALA A 15 -16.53 -4.10 6.49
CA ALA A 15 -15.97 -3.08 5.61
C ALA A 15 -14.45 -3.23 5.49
N LEU A 16 -13.74 -3.47 6.60
CA LEU A 16 -12.29 -3.70 6.60
C LEU A 16 -11.91 -4.97 5.82
N LEU A 17 -12.67 -6.06 5.97
CA LEU A 17 -12.46 -7.29 5.21
C LEU A 17 -12.66 -7.08 3.71
N LEU A 18 -13.71 -6.35 3.31
CA LEU A 18 -13.97 -6.04 1.90
C LEU A 18 -12.87 -5.16 1.30
N VAL A 19 -12.37 -4.18 2.06
CA VAL A 19 -11.24 -3.34 1.64
C VAL A 19 -9.98 -4.19 1.48
N ALA A 20 -9.67 -5.05 2.46
CA ALA A 20 -8.50 -5.93 2.39
C ALA A 20 -8.59 -6.92 1.22
N ALA A 21 -9.76 -7.52 0.99
CA ALA A 21 -10.00 -8.41 -0.15
C ALA A 21 -9.88 -7.67 -1.49
N SER A 22 -10.46 -6.48 -1.61
CA SER A 22 -10.38 -5.64 -2.81
C SER A 22 -8.94 -5.27 -3.12
N TRP A 23 -8.15 -4.95 -2.10
CA TRP A 23 -6.73 -4.64 -2.23
C TRP A 23 -5.91 -5.86 -2.66
N GLY A 24 -6.14 -7.04 -2.07
CA GLY A 24 -5.46 -8.28 -2.44
C GLY A 24 -5.77 -8.76 -3.86
N LEU A 25 -7.05 -8.73 -4.26
CA LEU A 25 -7.50 -9.07 -5.62
C LEU A 25 -6.85 -8.17 -6.69
N ALA A 26 -6.55 -6.92 -6.33
CA ALA A 26 -5.93 -6.00 -7.26
C ALA A 26 -4.56 -6.51 -7.75
N PHE A 27 -3.74 -7.17 -6.91
CA PHE A 27 -2.45 -7.72 -7.35
C PHE A 27 -2.60 -8.83 -8.39
N VAL A 28 -3.63 -9.67 -8.24
CA VAL A 28 -3.91 -10.75 -9.19
C VAL A 28 -4.28 -10.16 -10.55
N ILE A 29 -5.18 -9.18 -10.57
CA ILE A 29 -5.62 -8.50 -11.80
C ILE A 29 -4.48 -7.68 -12.43
N MET A 30 -3.67 -7.01 -11.60
CA MET A 30 -2.55 -6.20 -12.05
C MET A 30 -1.48 -7.05 -12.74
N LYS A 31 -1.21 -8.28 -12.25
CA LYS A 31 -0.18 -9.14 -12.82
C LYS A 31 -0.41 -9.42 -14.31
N ASP A 32 -1.64 -9.78 -14.68
CA ASP A 32 -2.00 -10.02 -16.10
C ASP A 32 -1.97 -8.73 -16.92
N SER A 33 -2.28 -7.60 -16.30
CA SER A 33 -2.26 -6.29 -16.95
C SER A 33 -0.83 -5.84 -17.25
N ILE A 34 0.10 -6.02 -16.30
CA ILE A 34 1.52 -5.66 -16.47
C ILE A 34 2.22 -6.58 -17.47
N ALA A 35 1.76 -7.82 -17.63
CA ALA A 35 2.27 -8.69 -18.71
C ALA A 35 1.94 -8.15 -20.12
N ARG A 36 0.89 -7.33 -20.26
CA ARG A 36 0.43 -6.77 -21.54
C ARG A 36 0.91 -5.34 -21.81
N GLN A 37 1.37 -4.63 -20.79
CA GLN A 37 1.85 -3.25 -20.89
C GLN A 37 2.99 -3.00 -19.91
N SER A 38 3.99 -2.20 -20.33
CA SER A 38 5.10 -1.84 -19.45
C SER A 38 4.60 -1.19 -18.15
N VAL A 39 5.33 -1.41 -17.05
CA VAL A 39 4.98 -0.92 -15.71
C VAL A 39 4.69 0.58 -15.69
N ASN A 40 5.48 1.37 -16.41
CA ASN A 40 5.30 2.82 -16.47
C ASN A 40 3.99 3.21 -17.18
N ASN A 41 3.62 2.51 -18.26
CA ASN A 41 2.37 2.77 -18.98
C ASN A 41 1.14 2.33 -18.17
N PHE A 42 1.26 1.20 -17.45
CA PHE A 42 0.23 0.74 -16.51
C PHE A 42 -0.02 1.78 -15.41
N LEU A 43 1.04 2.26 -14.77
CA LEU A 43 0.93 3.26 -13.71
C LEU A 43 0.40 4.59 -14.24
N PHE A 44 0.88 5.04 -15.41
CA PHE A 44 0.39 6.27 -16.03
C PHE A 44 -1.11 6.20 -16.28
N SER A 45 -1.61 5.14 -16.92
CA SER A 45 -3.05 4.98 -17.19
C SER A 45 -3.88 4.90 -15.91
N ARG A 46 -3.40 4.18 -14.89
CA ARG A 46 -4.04 4.09 -13.57
C ARG A 46 -4.18 5.45 -12.89
N PHE A 47 -3.09 6.22 -12.81
CA PHE A 47 -3.11 7.54 -12.15
C PHE A 47 -3.83 8.60 -13.00
N ALA A 48 -3.73 8.54 -14.33
CA ALA A 48 -4.48 9.43 -15.21
C ALA A 48 -5.99 9.22 -15.06
N LEU A 49 -6.45 7.97 -15.02
CA LEU A 49 -7.86 7.65 -14.74
C LEU A 49 -8.28 8.14 -13.36
N ALA A 50 -7.45 7.91 -12.32
CA ALA A 50 -7.74 8.38 -10.96
C ALA A 50 -7.91 9.91 -10.89
N VAL A 51 -7.01 10.66 -11.54
CA VAL A 51 -7.10 12.12 -11.63
C VAL A 51 -8.37 12.55 -12.36
N MET A 52 -8.67 11.92 -13.51
CA MET A 52 -9.86 12.24 -14.29
C MET A 52 -11.15 12.01 -13.49
N VAL A 53 -11.27 10.87 -12.82
CA VAL A 53 -12.42 10.54 -11.96
C VAL A 53 -12.54 11.52 -10.80
N MET A 54 -11.42 11.91 -10.15
CA MET A 54 -11.44 12.91 -9.09
C MET A 54 -11.92 14.28 -9.59
N LEU A 55 -11.45 14.72 -10.75
CA LEU A 55 -11.87 15.98 -11.36
C LEU A 55 -13.35 15.97 -11.75
N LEU A 56 -13.87 14.84 -12.27
CA LEU A 56 -15.29 14.68 -12.60
C LEU A 56 -16.18 14.71 -11.36
N LEU A 57 -15.77 14.04 -10.27
CA LEU A 57 -16.54 14.01 -9.02
C LEU A 57 -16.50 15.34 -8.26
N ARG A 58 -15.38 16.05 -8.29
CA ARG A 58 -15.13 17.28 -7.51
C ARG A 58 -14.32 18.29 -8.33
N PRO A 59 -14.91 18.92 -9.37
CA PRO A 59 -14.19 19.85 -10.25
C PRO A 59 -13.72 21.11 -9.51
N GLN A 60 -14.37 21.45 -8.40
CA GLN A 60 -13.99 22.57 -7.55
C GLN A 60 -12.60 22.41 -6.89
N VAL A 61 -12.04 21.18 -6.86
CA VAL A 61 -10.73 20.92 -6.27
C VAL A 61 -9.61 21.72 -6.95
N VAL A 62 -9.75 22.02 -8.23
CA VAL A 62 -8.75 22.78 -9.01
C VAL A 62 -8.60 24.22 -8.49
N LYS A 63 -9.68 24.79 -7.93
CA LYS A 63 -9.65 26.14 -7.36
C LYS A 63 -8.93 26.23 -6.01
N LEU A 64 -8.67 25.08 -5.38
CA LEU A 64 -8.00 24.97 -4.08
C LEU A 64 -6.48 24.78 -4.23
N PHE A 65 -5.94 24.81 -5.46
CA PHE A 65 -4.51 24.70 -5.71
C PHE A 65 -3.79 26.00 -5.31
N THR A 66 -3.33 26.03 -4.06
CA THR A 66 -2.42 27.06 -3.55
C THR A 66 -0.98 26.57 -3.61
N LYS A 67 -0.01 27.49 -3.75
CA LYS A 67 1.42 27.13 -3.78
C LYS A 67 1.85 26.36 -2.52
N ASP A 68 1.27 26.72 -1.37
CA ASP A 68 1.51 26.08 -0.08
C ASP A 68 0.97 24.64 0.00
N LEU A 69 -0.02 24.30 -0.83
CA LEU A 69 -0.54 22.93 -0.94
C LEU A 69 0.22 22.13 -2.00
N VAL A 70 0.57 22.76 -3.12
CA VAL A 70 1.17 22.09 -4.28
C VAL A 70 2.55 21.53 -3.95
N LEU A 71 3.40 22.30 -3.26
CA LEU A 71 4.77 21.86 -3.00
C LEU A 71 4.82 20.63 -2.07
N PRO A 72 4.14 20.61 -0.90
CA PRO A 72 4.08 19.40 -0.06
C PRO A 72 3.41 18.22 -0.77
N SER A 73 2.35 18.48 -1.54
CA SER A 73 1.65 17.43 -2.29
C SER A 73 2.51 16.84 -3.40
N ALA A 74 3.35 17.64 -4.05
CA ALA A 74 4.30 17.17 -5.06
C ALA A 74 5.38 16.28 -4.42
N PHE A 75 5.91 16.67 -3.26
CA PHE A 75 6.85 15.82 -2.51
C PHE A 75 6.20 14.49 -2.10
N ALA A 76 5.01 14.53 -1.50
CA ALA A 76 4.27 13.34 -1.13
C ALA A 76 3.96 12.46 -2.35
N GLY A 77 3.55 13.07 -3.47
CA GLY A 77 3.30 12.39 -4.73
C GLY A 77 4.54 11.75 -5.34
N PHE A 78 5.71 12.39 -5.20
CA PHE A 78 6.99 11.83 -5.66
C PHE A 78 7.38 10.58 -4.89
N PHE A 79 7.32 10.62 -3.55
CA PHE A 79 7.59 9.45 -2.72
C PHE A 79 6.60 8.32 -3.00
N LEU A 80 5.31 8.66 -3.07
CA LEU A 80 4.25 7.71 -3.38
C LEU A 80 4.44 7.08 -4.77
N GLY A 81 4.71 7.89 -5.79
CA GLY A 81 4.94 7.44 -7.15
C GLY A 81 6.16 6.52 -7.27
N THR A 82 7.26 6.88 -6.62
CA THR A 82 8.45 6.04 -6.56
C THR A 82 8.15 4.71 -5.88
N GLY A 83 7.44 4.73 -4.75
CA GLY A 83 6.98 3.52 -4.07
C GLY A 83 6.12 2.63 -4.96
N TYR A 84 5.15 3.20 -5.70
CA TYR A 84 4.34 2.44 -6.64
C TYR A 84 5.15 1.85 -7.79
N ILE A 85 6.14 2.57 -8.33
CA ILE A 85 7.02 2.05 -9.38
C ILE A 85 7.80 0.85 -8.85
N LEU A 86 8.47 1.00 -7.70
CA LEU A 86 9.24 -0.07 -7.07
C LEU A 86 8.37 -1.30 -6.76
N GLN A 87 7.19 -1.08 -6.18
CA GLN A 87 6.22 -2.14 -5.89
C GLN A 87 5.74 -2.85 -7.15
N THR A 88 5.45 -2.10 -8.23
CA THR A 88 4.91 -2.68 -9.47
C THR A 88 6.00 -3.39 -10.27
N LEU A 89 7.23 -2.88 -10.27
CA LEU A 89 8.41 -3.57 -10.83
C LEU A 89 8.74 -4.85 -10.05
N GLY A 90 8.55 -4.82 -8.73
CA GLY A 90 8.64 -6.00 -7.87
C GLY A 90 7.52 -7.01 -8.17
N LEU A 91 6.29 -6.56 -8.41
CA LEU A 91 5.17 -7.39 -8.83
C LEU A 91 5.40 -8.05 -10.19
N GLU A 92 5.96 -7.32 -11.14
CA GLU A 92 6.33 -7.84 -12.46
C GLU A 92 7.37 -8.97 -12.35
N ARG A 93 8.35 -8.80 -11.45
CA ARG A 93 9.48 -9.73 -11.29
C ARG A 93 9.22 -10.86 -10.29
N THR A 94 8.17 -10.78 -9.49
CA THR A 94 7.82 -11.77 -8.46
C THR A 94 6.38 -12.28 -8.61
N GLY A 95 5.89 -13.04 -7.63
CA GLY A 95 4.49 -13.45 -7.56
C GLY A 95 3.61 -12.41 -6.86
N ALA A 96 2.32 -12.34 -7.21
CA ALA A 96 1.33 -11.54 -6.48
C ALA A 96 1.29 -11.88 -4.99
N ALA A 97 1.46 -13.16 -4.65
CA ALA A 97 1.58 -13.61 -3.26
C ALA A 97 2.81 -13.01 -2.55
N VAL A 98 3.99 -13.05 -3.18
CA VAL A 98 5.25 -12.52 -2.62
C VAL A 98 5.26 -10.99 -2.57
N THR A 99 4.69 -10.31 -3.56
CA THR A 99 4.57 -8.85 -3.51
C THR A 99 3.58 -8.42 -2.43
N GLY A 100 2.38 -8.98 -2.42
CA GLY A 100 1.36 -8.73 -1.39
C GLY A 100 1.88 -9.00 0.01
N PHE A 101 2.70 -10.04 0.14
CA PHE A 101 3.44 -10.39 1.33
C PHE A 101 4.40 -9.29 1.80
N ILE A 102 5.33 -8.85 0.94
CA ILE A 102 6.35 -7.86 1.32
C ILE A 102 5.66 -6.53 1.66
N THR A 103 4.62 -6.15 0.93
CA THR A 103 3.80 -4.99 1.28
C THR A 103 3.08 -5.15 2.63
N GLY A 104 2.75 -6.38 3.04
CA GLY A 104 2.21 -6.67 4.37
C GLY A 104 3.18 -6.36 5.51
N LEU A 105 4.50 -6.39 5.25
CA LEU A 105 5.52 -5.97 6.23
C LEU A 105 5.43 -4.47 6.54
N TYR A 106 4.64 -3.66 5.82
CA TYR A 106 4.38 -2.27 6.19
C TYR A 106 3.80 -2.15 7.61
N VAL A 107 3.04 -3.16 8.08
CA VAL A 107 2.51 -3.21 9.46
C VAL A 107 3.65 -3.25 10.49
N VAL A 108 4.82 -3.77 10.10
CA VAL A 108 6.05 -3.80 10.91
C VAL A 108 6.85 -2.50 10.74
N PHE A 109 7.07 -2.06 9.51
CA PHE A 109 7.89 -0.88 9.24
C PHE A 109 7.24 0.43 9.70
N THR A 110 5.93 0.58 9.58
CA THR A 110 5.20 1.81 9.95
C THR A 110 5.46 2.23 11.42
N PRO A 111 5.24 1.36 12.44
CA PRO A 111 5.52 1.73 13.82
C PRO A 111 7.03 1.93 14.09
N LEU A 112 7.91 1.18 13.42
CA LEU A 112 9.36 1.35 13.55
C LEU A 112 9.82 2.72 13.04
N ILE A 113 9.39 3.10 11.83
CA ILE A 113 9.67 4.41 11.24
C ILE A 113 9.06 5.50 12.13
N ALA A 114 7.84 5.32 12.62
CA ALA A 114 7.22 6.28 13.55
C ALA A 114 8.02 6.43 14.85
N ALA A 115 8.61 5.37 15.39
CA ALA A 115 9.45 5.47 16.57
C ALA A 115 10.78 6.17 16.32
N VAL A 116 11.38 5.98 15.14
CA VAL A 116 12.65 6.63 14.79
C VAL A 116 12.44 8.09 14.41
N VAL A 117 11.45 8.37 13.55
CA VAL A 117 11.19 9.70 12.98
C VAL A 117 10.34 10.56 13.92
N LEU A 118 9.24 10.03 14.45
CA LEU A 118 8.34 10.77 15.34
C LEU A 118 8.70 10.60 16.84
N LYS A 119 9.74 9.81 17.18
CA LYS A 119 10.12 9.48 18.57
C LYS A 119 8.96 8.92 19.39
N ALA A 120 8.01 8.26 18.73
CA ALA A 120 6.85 7.66 19.38
C ALA A 120 7.25 6.45 20.24
N ARG A 121 6.68 6.34 21.44
CA ARG A 121 6.92 5.17 22.32
C ARG A 121 6.12 3.97 21.81
N ILE A 122 6.82 2.95 21.30
CA ILE A 122 6.21 1.66 20.92
C ILE A 122 5.97 0.84 22.19
N THR A 123 4.76 0.29 22.34
CA THR A 123 4.41 -0.60 23.47
C THR A 123 4.92 -2.03 23.22
N LEU A 124 5.11 -2.81 24.30
CA LEU A 124 5.50 -4.23 24.18
C LEU A 124 4.51 -5.06 23.35
N LEU A 125 3.22 -4.70 23.40
CA LEU A 125 2.17 -5.38 22.64
C LEU A 125 2.37 -5.17 21.13
N THR A 126 2.74 -3.96 20.69
CA THR A 126 3.06 -3.70 19.29
C THR A 126 4.28 -4.50 18.82
N TRP A 127 5.31 -4.65 19.67
CA TRP A 127 6.44 -5.54 19.37
C TRP A 127 6.03 -7.01 19.22
N GLY A 128 5.11 -7.49 20.08
CA GLY A 128 4.51 -8.81 19.94
C GLY A 128 3.74 -8.99 18.63
N CYS A 129 2.93 -7.99 18.23
CA CYS A 129 2.24 -7.99 16.94
C CYS A 129 3.21 -7.96 15.76
N VAL A 130 4.30 -7.20 15.85
CA VAL A 130 5.37 -7.15 14.85
C VAL A 130 6.02 -8.52 14.68
N LEU A 131 6.40 -9.18 15.77
CA LEU A 131 6.97 -10.53 15.76
C LEU A 131 5.99 -11.54 15.17
N LEU A 132 4.74 -11.55 15.63
CA LEU A 132 3.71 -12.48 15.15
C LEU A 132 3.42 -12.27 13.67
N ALA A 133 3.29 -11.01 13.23
CA ALA A 133 3.15 -10.67 11.83
C ALA A 133 4.35 -11.17 11.05
N THR A 134 5.58 -10.92 11.50
CA THR A 134 6.82 -11.36 10.82
C THR A 134 6.91 -12.88 10.70
N VAL A 135 6.48 -13.64 11.72
CA VAL A 135 6.49 -15.12 11.70
C VAL A 135 5.38 -15.68 10.81
N GLY A 136 4.14 -15.22 10.98
CA GLY A 136 3.03 -15.62 10.11
C GLY A 136 3.30 -15.25 8.67
N LEU A 137 4.03 -14.15 8.48
CA LEU A 137 4.57 -13.75 7.21
C LEU A 137 5.64 -14.77 6.72
N ALA A 138 6.72 -15.02 7.44
CA ALA A 138 7.76 -15.96 7.01
C ALA A 138 7.21 -17.32 6.58
N LEU A 139 6.21 -17.85 7.30
CA LEU A 139 5.55 -19.11 6.98
C LEU A 139 4.79 -19.09 5.64
N LEU A 140 4.23 -17.95 5.23
CA LEU A 140 3.48 -17.81 3.98
C LEU A 140 4.41 -17.70 2.75
N SER A 141 5.62 -17.17 2.95
CA SER A 141 6.57 -16.86 1.86
C SER A 141 7.74 -17.83 1.71
N LEU A 142 8.03 -18.66 2.71
CA LEU A 142 9.11 -19.65 2.65
C LEU A 142 8.74 -20.82 1.72
N HIS A 143 8.84 -20.60 0.41
CA HIS A 143 8.96 -21.65 -0.62
C HIS A 143 10.40 -21.67 -1.20
N GLY A 144 11.40 -21.58 -0.33
CA GLY A 144 12.84 -21.54 -0.66
C GLY A 144 13.55 -20.28 -0.18
N TRP A 145 14.86 -20.39 0.11
CA TRP A 145 15.74 -19.28 0.51
C TRP A 145 16.34 -18.56 -0.72
N SER A 146 15.50 -17.91 -1.52
CA SER A 146 15.98 -17.08 -2.64
C SER A 146 15.37 -15.69 -2.52
N ILE A 147 16.16 -14.72 -2.06
CA ILE A 147 15.82 -13.31 -2.14
C ILE A 147 16.23 -12.85 -3.54
N GLY A 148 15.27 -12.74 -4.45
CA GLY A 148 15.50 -12.20 -5.78
C GLY A 148 15.53 -10.66 -5.79
N PHE A 149 15.90 -10.10 -6.94
CA PHE A 149 15.94 -8.65 -7.14
C PHE A 149 14.53 -8.02 -7.03
N GLY A 150 13.48 -8.75 -7.41
CA GLY A 150 12.10 -8.26 -7.32
C GLY A 150 11.64 -8.08 -5.88
N GLU A 151 12.00 -8.99 -4.98
CA GLU A 151 11.70 -8.89 -3.55
C GLU A 151 12.36 -7.66 -2.92
N LEU A 152 13.61 -7.36 -3.33
CA LEU A 152 14.33 -6.17 -2.87
C LEU A 152 13.64 -4.87 -3.33
N LEU A 153 13.10 -4.85 -4.55
CA LEU A 153 12.34 -3.71 -5.06
C LEU A 153 11.04 -3.49 -4.27
N VAL A 154 10.29 -4.55 -3.96
CA VAL A 154 9.09 -4.41 -3.13
C VAL A 154 9.46 -3.96 -1.71
N LEU A 155 10.57 -4.45 -1.14
CA LEU A 155 11.05 -3.98 0.16
C LEU A 155 11.43 -2.50 0.13
N GLY A 156 12.10 -2.04 -0.93
CA GLY A 156 12.44 -0.62 -1.09
C GLY A 156 11.24 0.30 -1.33
N SER A 157 10.06 -0.25 -1.65
CA SER A 157 8.81 0.51 -1.70
C SER A 157 8.17 0.72 -0.33
N ALA A 158 8.63 0.00 0.70
CA ALA A 158 8.17 0.05 2.09
C ALA A 158 8.75 1.24 2.85
#